data_AF-A0A349UYJ1-F1
#
_entry.id   AF-A0A349UYJ1-F1
#
_cell.length_a   1.000
_cell.length_b   1.000
_cell.length_c   1.000
_cell.angle_alpha   90.00
_cell.angle_beta   90.00
_cell.angle_gamma   90.00
#
_symmetry.space_group_name_H-M   'P 1'
#
loop_
_entity.id
_entity.type
_entity.pdbx_description
1 polymer ?
#
loop_
_entity_poly.entity_id
_entity_poly.type
_entity_poly.pdbx_seq_one_letter_code
_entity_poly.pdbx_strand_id
1 'polypeptide(L)' 'MTEQSGVAVLGATGSIGSSALDVLRLHRDRYKVVGLTGGKRMA' A
#
# COMPACT_ATOMS: atom_id res chain seq x y z
N MET A 1 6.43 15.71 15.81
CA MET A 1 6.93 15.13 14.55
C MET A 1 6.64 13.64 14.63
N THR A 2 5.43 13.22 14.23
CA THR A 2 5.13 11.78 14.15
C THR A 2 5.63 11.30 12.80
N GLU A 3 6.70 10.51 12.82
CA GLU A 3 7.26 9.89 11.62
C GLU A 3 6.17 9.03 10.95
N GLN A 4 6.04 9.14 9.63
CA GLN A 4 5.08 8.34 8.86
C GLN A 4 5.47 6.86 8.92
N SER A 5 4.49 5.98 9.11
CA SER A 5 4.73 4.53 9.08
C SER A 5 4.93 4.05 7.65
N GLY A 6 6.06 3.40 7.39
CA GLY A 6 6.33 2.72 6.12
C GLY A 6 5.52 1.42 6.00
N VAL A 7 4.81 1.24 4.88
CA VAL A 7 3.97 0.06 4.62
C VAL A 7 4.41 -0.63 3.33
N ALA A 8 4.64 -1.94 3.39
CA ALA A 8 4.85 -2.80 2.23
C ALA A 8 3.59 -3.65 1.99
N VAL A 9 3.09 -3.70 0.74
CA VAL A 9 1.89 -4.48 0.38
C VAL A 9 2.29 -5.69 -0.45
N LEU A 10 2.15 -6.87 0.13
CA LEU A 10 2.41 -8.14 -0.54
C LEU A 10 1.13 -8.64 -1.23
N GLY A 11 1.15 -8.75 -2.56
CA GLY A 11 -0.06 -9.06 -3.34
C GLY A 11 -0.94 -7.84 -3.61
N ALA A 12 -0.33 -6.68 -3.90
CA ALA A 12 -0.98 -5.39 -4.16
C ALA A 12 -2.05 -5.44 -5.26
N THR A 13 -1.93 -6.36 -6.21
CA THR A 13 -2.89 -6.52 -7.32
C THR A 13 -4.03 -7.52 -7.04
N GLY A 14 -4.08 -8.09 -5.82
CA GLY A 14 -5.23 -8.85 -5.33
C GLY A 14 -6.31 -7.94 -4.75
N SER A 15 -7.49 -8.50 -4.48
CA SER A 15 -8.62 -7.75 -3.90
C SER A 15 -8.22 -7.00 -2.64
N ILE A 16 -7.64 -7.71 -1.66
CA ILE A 16 -7.18 -7.12 -0.39
C ILE A 16 -6.09 -6.07 -0.63
N GLY A 17 -5.12 -6.35 -1.49
CA GLY A 17 -4.02 -5.44 -1.78
C GLY A 17 -4.50 -4.12 -2.38
N SER A 18 -5.44 -4.17 -3.32
CA SER A 18 -6.02 -2.97 -3.94
C SER A 18 -6.87 -2.18 -2.96
N SER A 19 -7.73 -2.83 -2.18
CA SER A 19 -8.50 -2.16 -1.12
C SER A 19 -7.62 -1.55 -0.03
N ALA A 20 -6.53 -2.23 0.36
CA ALA A 20 -5.56 -1.67 1.30
C ALA A 20 -4.88 -0.42 0.73
N LEU A 21 -4.51 -0.41 -0.55
CA LEU A 21 -3.95 0.76 -1.22
C LEU A 21 -4.93 1.94 -1.26
N ASP A 22 -6.22 1.69 -1.41
CA ASP A 22 -7.23 2.75 -1.35
C ASP A 22 -7.32 3.40 0.03
N VAL A 23 -7.25 2.61 1.11
CA VAL A 23 -7.17 3.16 2.49
C VAL A 23 -5.87 3.94 2.70
N LEU A 24 -4.74 3.42 2.24
CA LEU A 24 -3.44 4.10 2.38
C LEU A 24 -3.42 5.43 1.60
N ARG A 25 -4.08 5.50 0.44
CA ARG A 25 -4.22 6.73 -0.35
C ARG A 25 -5.02 7.83 0.37
N LEU A 26 -5.98 7.45 1.21
CA LEU A 26 -6.79 8.38 2.02
C LEU A 26 -6.04 8.92 3.25
N HIS A 27 -4.95 8.28 3.68
CA HIS A 27 -4.21 8.61 4.90
C HIS A 27 -2.71 8.83 4.65
N ARG A 28 -2.39 9.60 3.61
CA ARG A 28 -1.00 9.90 3.21
C ARG A 28 -0.21 10.72 4.24
N ASP A 29 -0.89 11.37 5.17
CA ASP A 29 -0.31 12.06 6.31
C ASP A 29 0.29 11.09 7.34
N ARG A 30 -0.21 9.84 7.39
CA ARG A 30 0.19 8.83 8.37
C ARG A 30 1.03 7.71 7.79
N TYR A 31 0.83 7.39 6.51
CA TYR A 31 1.44 6.23 5.87
C TYR A 31 2.17 6.55 4.58
N LYS A 32 3.32 5.89 4.40
CA LYS A 32 4.09 5.91 3.17
C LYS A 32 4.22 4.49 2.63
N VAL A 33 3.78 4.25 1.40
CA VAL A 33 4.02 2.98 0.71
C VAL A 33 5.51 2.90 0.36
N VAL A 34 6.19 1.87 0.85
CA VAL A 34 7.65 1.67 0.64
C VAL A 34 7.97 0.44 -0.21
N GLY A 35 6.97 -0.40 -0.52
CA GLY A 35 7.14 -1.55 -1.38
C GLY A 35 5.82 -2.15 -1.83
N LEU A 36 5.80 -2.66 -3.06
CA LEU A 36 4.66 -3.35 -3.66
C LEU A 36 5.14 -4.65 -4.29
N THR A 37 4.40 -5.74 -4.08
CA THR A 37 4.60 -6.98 -4.85
C THR A 37 3.30 -7.39 -5.52
N GLY A 38 3.42 -8.05 -6.67
CA GLY A 38 2.32 -8.63 -7.42
C GLY A 38 2.80 -9.91 -8.11
N GLY A 39 1.90 -10.89 -8.26
CA GLY A 39 2.25 -12.16 -8.89
C GLY A 39 2.39 -12.04 -10.40
N LYS A 40 1.25 -12.10 -11.12
CA LYS A 40 1.19 -12.06 -12.59
C LYS A 40 0.44 -10.87 -13.18
N ARG A 41 -0.23 -10.08 -12.32
CA ARG A 41 -0.92 -8.85 -12.74
C ARG A 41 0.03 -7.70 -12.47
N MET A 42 0.54 -7.11 -13.55
CA MET A 42 1.22 -5.82 -13.54
C MET A 42 0.16 -4.79 -13.90
N ALA A 43 -0.09 -3.84 -12.99
CA ALA A 43 -1.03 -2.75 -13.18
C ALA A 43 -0.28 -1.48 -13.57
#